data_AF-A0A2E4P7P1-F1
#
_entry.id   AF-A0A2E4P7P1-F1
#
_cell.length_a   1.000
_cell.length_b   1.000
_cell.length_c   1.000
_cell.angle_alpha   90.00
_cell.angle_beta   90.00
_cell.angle_gamma   90.00
#
_symmetry.space_group_name_H-M   'P 1'
#
loop_
_entity.id
_entity.type
_entity.pdbx_description
1 polymer ?
#
loop_
_entity_poly.entity_id
_entity_poly.type
_entity_poly.pdbx_seq_one_letter_code
_entity_poly.pdbx_strand_id
1 'polypeptide(L)'
;MYRNNNRGQWQGAPYANAPAYAPYHNQPMPQFKKHSGAKTKRYTPKQGPNKGVEMIHTHGWTAHKRKDFITYSCNTTGKSKQSDKGWIGSIAVEVLNHNTGQKSFYWGTMEAKTSKVVINDLGLVINPKARNGGYTGTFINKRR
;
A
#
# COMPACT_ATOMS: atom_id res chain seq x y z
N MET A 1 22.86 39.10 1.92
CA MET A 1 22.63 39.38 3.35
C MET A 1 21.92 38.17 3.94
N TYR A 2 22.66 37.26 4.61
CA TYR A 2 22.57 36.94 6.05
C TYR A 2 21.12 36.85 6.58
N ARG A 3 20.68 35.84 7.36
CA ARG A 3 21.40 35.04 8.36
C ARG A 3 20.52 33.85 8.78
N ASN A 4 21.17 32.71 8.97
CA ASN A 4 20.68 31.55 9.72
C ASN A 4 20.59 31.90 11.23
N ASN A 5 19.64 31.35 11.98
CA ASN A 5 19.69 31.34 13.45
C ASN A 5 19.05 30.07 14.05
N ASN A 6 19.95 29.09 14.17
CA ASN A 6 19.99 27.91 15.03
C ASN A 6 19.76 28.24 16.53
N ARG A 7 18.97 27.46 17.28
CA ARG A 7 19.12 27.27 18.75
C ARG A 7 18.51 25.96 19.30
N GLY A 8 19.35 25.17 19.99
CA GLY A 8 18.98 24.15 20.97
C GLY A 8 19.86 22.89 20.92
N GLN A 9 21.19 22.98 21.14
CA GLN A 9 21.91 22.66 22.41
C GLN A 9 21.74 21.18 22.86
N TRP A 10 22.64 20.25 22.52
CA TRP A 10 23.96 19.92 23.14
C TRP A 10 23.93 19.46 24.60
N GLN A 11 24.36 18.20 24.84
CA GLN A 11 25.07 17.65 26.01
C GLN A 11 25.63 16.27 25.55
N GLY A 12 26.90 16.12 25.11
CA GLY A 12 28.13 15.92 25.92
C GLY A 12 28.20 14.46 26.41
N ALA A 13 29.18 13.58 26.12
CA ALA A 13 30.65 13.67 26.21
C ALA A 13 31.29 12.34 25.64
N PRO A 14 32.60 12.00 25.82
CA PRO A 14 33.83 12.69 25.39
C PRO A 14 34.92 11.77 24.73
N TYR A 15 35.91 12.41 24.09
CA TYR A 15 37.29 11.99 23.69
C TYR A 15 37.61 10.65 22.98
N ALA A 16 38.34 10.73 21.85
CA ALA A 16 39.66 10.09 21.61
C ALA A 16 39.98 9.91 20.10
N ASN A 17 41.05 10.59 19.65
CA ASN A 17 42.04 10.23 18.61
C ASN A 17 41.63 9.37 17.38
N ALA A 18 41.79 9.93 16.17
CA ALA A 18 42.66 9.45 15.06
C ALA A 18 42.21 10.02 13.68
N PRO A 19 42.98 9.88 12.58
CA PRO A 19 43.60 10.96 11.80
C PRO A 19 42.82 11.37 10.55
N ALA A 20 43.23 12.49 9.95
CA ALA A 20 42.68 13.05 8.71
C ALA A 20 42.75 12.05 7.53
N TYR A 21 41.60 11.63 7.02
CA TYR A 21 41.50 10.94 5.72
C TYR A 21 40.24 11.36 4.97
N ALA A 22 40.45 12.01 3.82
CA ALA A 22 39.58 12.20 2.65
C ALA A 22 38.11 12.67 2.87
N PRO A 23 37.68 13.79 2.25
CA PRO A 23 36.28 14.20 2.28
C PRO A 23 35.44 13.23 1.45
N TYR A 24 34.77 12.30 2.13
CA TYR A 24 33.75 11.47 1.51
C TYR A 24 32.61 12.37 1.04
N HIS A 25 32.47 12.43 -0.29
CA HIS A 25 31.35 12.99 -0.99
C HIS A 25 30.02 12.66 -0.30
N ASN A 26 29.21 13.70 -0.11
CA ASN A 26 27.83 13.65 0.38
C ASN A 26 26.92 12.95 -0.67
N GLN A 27 27.12 11.65 -0.88
CA GLN A 27 26.27 10.84 -1.75
C GLN A 27 24.94 10.63 -1.01
N PRO A 28 23.80 11.14 -1.52
CA PRO A 28 22.51 10.89 -0.90
C PRO A 28 22.27 9.38 -0.87
N MET A 29 22.00 8.84 0.32
CA MET A 29 21.70 7.41 0.47
C MET A 29 20.56 7.01 -0.48
N PRO A 30 20.66 5.87 -1.19
CA PRO A 30 19.66 5.47 -2.16
C PRO A 30 18.30 5.33 -1.47
N GLN A 31 17.36 6.21 -1.82
CA GLN A 31 15.99 6.10 -1.34
C GLN A 31 15.38 4.79 -1.86
N PHE A 32 15.04 3.88 -0.96
CA PHE A 32 14.32 2.65 -1.29
C PHE A 32 12.95 3.00 -1.90
N LYS A 33 12.83 2.91 -3.23
CA LYS A 33 11.57 3.15 -3.95
C LYS A 33 10.67 1.92 -3.84
N LYS A 34 9.45 2.09 -3.33
CA LYS A 34 8.46 1.02 -3.27
C LYS A 34 7.94 0.70 -4.68
N HIS A 35 7.73 -0.59 -4.93
CA HIS A 35 7.10 -1.10 -6.15
C HIS A 35 5.64 -1.49 -5.97
N SER A 36 5.13 -1.43 -4.74
CA SER A 36 3.72 -1.63 -4.46
C SER A 36 3.31 -0.99 -3.15
N GLY A 37 2.01 -0.85 -2.98
CA GLY A 37 1.40 -0.36 -1.76
C GLY A 37 -0.06 -0.73 -1.67
N ALA A 38 -0.63 -0.54 -0.49
CA ALA A 38 -2.05 -0.72 -0.25
C ALA A 38 -2.50 0.18 0.90
N LYS A 39 -3.73 0.67 0.83
CA LYS A 39 -4.37 1.47 1.88
C LYS A 39 -5.84 1.09 2.01
N THR A 40 -6.42 1.32 3.18
CA THR A 40 -7.84 1.11 3.42
C THR A 40 -8.49 2.39 3.90
N LYS A 41 -9.73 2.59 3.49
CA LYS A 41 -10.63 3.62 3.98
C LYS A 41 -11.97 2.99 4.30
N ARG A 42 -12.51 3.31 5.48
CA ARG A 42 -13.92 3.07 5.80
C ARG A 42 -14.71 4.31 5.46
N TYR A 43 -15.86 4.15 4.86
CA TYR A 43 -16.70 5.27 4.44
C TYR A 43 -18.16 4.86 4.39
N THR A 44 -19.04 5.84 4.59
CA THR A 44 -20.49 5.64 4.47
C THR A 44 -20.98 6.45 3.28
N PRO A 45 -21.49 5.82 2.21
CA PRO A 45 -22.03 6.54 1.06
C PRO A 45 -23.21 7.40 1.47
N LYS A 46 -23.24 8.65 0.99
CA LYS A 46 -24.36 9.58 1.20
C LYS A 46 -25.53 9.34 0.22
N GLN A 47 -25.26 8.64 -0.89
CA GLN A 47 -26.18 8.42 -2.00
C GLN A 47 -25.94 7.01 -2.60
N GLY A 48 -26.91 6.52 -3.38
CA GLY A 48 -26.83 5.23 -4.09
C GLY A 48 -27.40 4.04 -3.29
N PRO A 49 -27.32 2.82 -3.86
CA PRO A 49 -27.96 1.62 -3.28
C PRO A 49 -27.43 1.21 -1.90
N ASN A 50 -26.20 1.59 -1.56
CA ASN A 50 -25.56 1.29 -0.27
C ASN A 50 -25.56 2.51 0.68
N LYS A 51 -26.49 3.47 0.48
CA LYS A 51 -26.56 4.68 1.31
C LYS A 51 -26.73 4.32 2.79
N GLY A 52 -25.95 4.97 3.64
CA GLY A 52 -26.05 4.80 5.11
C GLY A 52 -25.39 3.53 5.65
N VAL A 53 -24.88 2.63 4.79
CA VAL A 53 -24.17 1.42 5.21
C VAL A 53 -22.66 1.69 5.25
N GLU A 54 -21.96 1.31 6.32
CA GLU A 54 -20.50 1.40 6.36
C GLU A 54 -19.89 0.44 5.33
N MET A 55 -19.04 0.98 4.46
CA MET A 55 -18.33 0.24 3.43
C MET A 55 -16.83 0.30 3.68
N ILE A 56 -16.14 -0.79 3.32
CA ILE A 56 -14.68 -0.87 3.35
C ILE A 56 -14.17 -0.78 1.92
N HIS A 57 -13.38 0.25 1.66
CA HIS A 57 -12.62 0.41 0.43
C HIS A 57 -11.16 0.11 0.70
N THR A 58 -10.60 -0.88 -0.01
CA THR A 58 -9.17 -1.17 0.00
C THR A 58 -8.59 -0.90 -1.37
N HIS A 59 -7.62 0.01 -1.41
CA HIS A 59 -6.93 0.42 -2.62
C HIS A 59 -5.51 -0.15 -2.65
N GLY A 60 -5.21 -0.98 -3.64
CA GLY A 60 -3.87 -1.50 -3.92
C GLY A 60 -3.24 -0.84 -5.14
N TRP A 61 -1.92 -0.81 -5.22
CA TRP A 61 -1.20 -0.43 -6.43
C TRP A 61 0.11 -1.20 -6.57
N THR A 62 0.51 -1.40 -7.82
CA THR A 62 1.80 -2.00 -8.20
C THR A 62 2.42 -1.19 -9.33
N ALA A 63 3.69 -0.82 -9.18
CA ALA A 63 4.48 -0.09 -10.17
C ALA A 63 5.71 -0.91 -10.55
N HIS A 64 5.69 -1.47 -11.76
CA HIS A 64 6.83 -2.19 -12.32
C HIS A 64 7.58 -1.30 -13.31
N LYS A 65 8.91 -1.16 -13.14
CA LYS A 65 9.76 -0.28 -13.99
C LYS A 65 9.62 -0.49 -15.51
N ARG A 66 9.22 -1.69 -15.96
CA ARG A 66 9.15 -2.09 -17.37
C ARG A 66 7.83 -2.76 -17.78
N LYS A 67 6.87 -2.90 -16.86
CA LYS A 67 5.55 -3.46 -17.20
C LYS A 67 4.58 -2.31 -17.15
N ASP A 68 3.81 -2.19 -16.07
CA ASP A 68 2.76 -1.19 -15.99
C ASP A 68 2.57 -0.66 -14.57
N PHE A 69 1.88 0.47 -14.48
CA PHE A 69 1.26 0.94 -13.25
C PHE A 69 -0.18 0.43 -13.20
N ILE A 70 -0.46 -0.44 -12.22
CA ILE A 70 -1.77 -1.07 -12.06
C ILE A 70 -2.33 -0.69 -10.69
N THR A 71 -3.59 -0.29 -10.67
CA THR A 71 -4.34 -0.02 -9.44
C THR A 71 -5.48 -1.01 -9.27
N TYR A 72 -5.81 -1.26 -8.01
CA TYR A 72 -6.81 -2.23 -7.58
C TYR A 72 -7.76 -1.54 -6.60
N SER A 73 -9.02 -1.41 -6.97
CA SER A 73 -10.07 -0.80 -6.17
C SER A 73 -11.00 -1.90 -5.66
N CYS A 74 -10.86 -2.25 -4.38
CA CYS A 74 -11.63 -3.33 -3.75
C CYS A 74 -12.70 -2.74 -2.84
N ASN A 75 -13.97 -2.99 -3.15
CA ASN A 75 -15.11 -2.47 -2.41
C ASN A 75 -15.96 -3.61 -1.85
N THR A 76 -16.33 -3.49 -0.57
CA THR A 76 -17.46 -4.27 -0.05
C THR A 76 -18.73 -3.91 -0.82
N THR A 77 -19.68 -4.82 -0.93
CA THR A 77 -20.98 -4.57 -1.53
C THR A 77 -22.08 -4.75 -0.48
N GLY A 78 -23.31 -4.31 -0.75
CA GLY A 78 -24.44 -4.61 0.14
C GLY A 78 -24.72 -6.12 0.32
N LYS A 79 -24.12 -6.97 -0.53
CA LYS A 79 -24.20 -8.43 -0.44
C LYS A 79 -23.00 -9.06 0.29
N SER A 80 -22.03 -8.27 0.71
CA SER A 80 -20.84 -8.74 1.42
C SER A 80 -21.24 -9.22 2.82
N LYS A 81 -21.34 -10.54 2.99
CA LYS A 81 -21.56 -11.17 4.29
C LYS A 81 -20.24 -11.56 4.92
N GLN A 82 -20.08 -11.24 6.19
CA GLN A 82 -18.98 -11.73 7.01
C GLN A 82 -19.28 -13.17 7.42
N SER A 83 -18.33 -14.07 7.16
CA SER A 83 -18.29 -15.42 7.71
C SER A 83 -17.84 -15.38 9.16
N ASP A 84 -18.24 -16.39 9.95
CA ASP A 84 -17.80 -16.61 11.34
C ASP A 84 -16.27 -16.62 11.50
N LYS A 85 -15.55 -16.99 10.44
CA LYS A 85 -14.08 -16.98 10.40
C LYS A 85 -13.46 -15.59 10.19
N GLY A 86 -14.26 -14.52 10.17
CA GLY A 86 -13.81 -13.14 10.01
C GLY A 86 -13.48 -12.71 8.58
N TRP A 87 -13.84 -13.54 7.60
CA TRP A 87 -13.67 -13.27 6.17
C TRP A 87 -14.98 -12.79 5.55
N ILE A 88 -14.89 -11.77 4.72
CA ILE A 88 -15.99 -11.14 4.01
C ILE A 88 -15.92 -11.60 2.55
N GLY A 89 -16.98 -12.23 2.07
CA GLY A 89 -17.13 -12.62 0.67
C GLY A 89 -17.64 -11.49 -0.22
N SER A 90 -17.68 -11.75 -1.53
CA SER A 90 -18.33 -10.88 -2.53
C SER A 90 -17.77 -9.46 -2.55
N ILE A 91 -16.43 -9.35 -2.56
CA ILE A 91 -15.73 -8.08 -2.70
C ILE A 91 -15.56 -7.79 -4.18
N ALA A 92 -16.11 -6.67 -4.63
CA ALA A 92 -15.97 -6.19 -5.99
C ALA A 92 -14.58 -5.59 -6.18
N VAL A 93 -13.82 -6.07 -7.16
CA VAL A 93 -12.47 -5.58 -7.46
C VAL A 93 -12.42 -5.04 -8.88
N GLU A 94 -12.23 -3.73 -9.00
CA GLU A 94 -11.87 -3.09 -10.28
C GLU A 94 -10.35 -3.01 -10.39
N VAL A 95 -9.81 -3.52 -11.49
CA VAL A 95 -8.39 -3.47 -11.85
C VAL A 95 -8.25 -2.50 -13.01
N LEU A 96 -7.41 -1.48 -12.82
CA LEU A 96 -7.12 -0.49 -13.84
C LEU A 96 -5.63 -0.54 -14.17
N ASN A 97 -5.32 -0.89 -15.42
CA ASN A 97 -3.99 -0.67 -15.97
C ASN A 97 -3.92 0.76 -16.51
N HIS A 98 -3.10 1.62 -15.88
CA HIS A 98 -3.00 3.02 -16.26
C HIS A 98 -2.25 3.24 -17.58
N ASN A 99 -1.45 2.27 -18.02
CA ASN A 99 -0.72 2.37 -19.27
C ASN A 99 -1.63 2.06 -20.47
N THR A 100 -2.48 1.04 -20.35
CA THR A 100 -3.39 0.62 -21.43
C THR A 100 -4.79 1.20 -21.33
N GLY A 101 -5.16 1.76 -20.16
CA GLY A 101 -6.51 2.20 -19.86
C GLY A 101 -7.51 1.05 -19.66
N GLN A 102 -7.06 -0.20 -19.75
CA GLN A 102 -7.94 -1.36 -19.62
C GLN A 102 -8.47 -1.49 -18.19
N LYS A 103 -9.79 -1.61 -18.10
CA LYS A 103 -10.51 -1.91 -16.87
C LYS A 103 -10.98 -3.36 -16.90
N SER A 104 -10.69 -4.08 -15.83
CA SER A 104 -11.15 -5.44 -15.65
C SER A 104 -11.81 -5.58 -14.29
N PHE A 105 -12.79 -6.46 -14.20
CA PHE A 105 -13.55 -6.66 -12.98
C PHE A 105 -13.40 -8.10 -12.49
N TYR A 106 -13.10 -8.24 -11.21
CA TYR A 106 -12.89 -9.52 -10.55
C TYR A 106 -13.61 -9.55 -9.20
N TRP A 107 -13.79 -10.75 -8.67
CA TRP A 107 -14.31 -10.96 -7.32
C TRP A 107 -13.20 -11.41 -6.39
N GLY A 108 -13.26 -10.94 -5.14
CA GLY A 108 -12.30 -11.30 -4.11
C GLY A 108 -12.97 -11.58 -2.77
N THR A 109 -12.12 -11.95 -1.81
CA THR A 109 -12.48 -12.11 -0.40
C THR A 109 -11.63 -11.17 0.44
N MET A 110 -12.18 -10.62 1.52
CA MET A 110 -11.50 -9.65 2.39
C MET A 110 -11.54 -10.08 3.85
N GLU A 111 -10.43 -9.99 4.57
CA GLU A 111 -10.40 -10.16 6.03
C GLU A 111 -10.95 -8.89 6.72
N ALA A 112 -11.97 -9.02 7.56
CA ALA A 112 -12.68 -7.87 8.15
C ALA A 112 -11.79 -6.97 9.03
N LYS A 113 -10.85 -7.58 9.78
CA LYS A 113 -9.98 -6.90 10.75
C LYS A 113 -8.81 -6.14 10.11
N THR A 114 -8.21 -6.73 9.09
CA THR A 114 -7.00 -6.17 8.44
C THR A 114 -7.30 -5.50 7.12
N SER A 115 -8.50 -5.75 6.56
CA SER A 115 -8.89 -5.36 5.22
C SER A 115 -7.94 -5.91 4.14
N LYS A 116 -7.29 -7.04 4.45
CA LYS A 116 -6.50 -7.81 3.49
C LYS A 116 -7.44 -8.44 2.47
N VAL A 117 -7.20 -8.20 1.19
CA VAL A 117 -8.00 -8.76 0.09
C VAL A 117 -7.20 -9.83 -0.63
N VAL A 118 -7.85 -10.95 -0.94
CA VAL A 118 -7.33 -12.04 -1.75
C VAL A 118 -8.20 -12.17 -3.00
N ILE A 119 -7.55 -12.15 -4.16
CA ILE A 119 -8.19 -12.32 -5.47
C ILE A 119 -7.63 -13.61 -6.07
N ASN A 120 -8.43 -14.67 -6.03
CA ASN A 120 -7.98 -16.01 -6.41
C ASN A 120 -7.68 -16.10 -7.91
N ASP A 121 -8.54 -15.53 -8.76
CA ASP A 121 -8.41 -15.58 -10.22
C ASP A 121 -7.10 -14.96 -10.72
N LEU A 122 -6.61 -13.93 -10.02
CA LEU A 122 -5.34 -13.25 -10.33
C LEU A 122 -4.16 -13.79 -9.52
N GLY A 123 -4.41 -14.66 -8.54
CA GLY A 123 -3.40 -15.08 -7.57
C GLY A 123 -2.77 -13.91 -6.81
N LEU A 124 -3.57 -12.89 -6.49
CA LEU A 124 -3.11 -11.61 -5.94
C LEU A 124 -3.57 -11.42 -4.48
N VAL A 125 -2.69 -10.83 -3.67
CA VAL A 125 -2.96 -10.36 -2.31
C VAL A 125 -2.72 -8.85 -2.23
N ILE A 126 -3.67 -8.16 -1.61
CA ILE A 126 -3.59 -6.74 -1.24
C ILE A 126 -3.66 -6.67 0.28
N ASN A 127 -2.59 -6.23 0.93
CA ASN A 127 -2.47 -6.15 2.38
C ASN A 127 -2.15 -4.71 2.82
N PRO A 128 -3.14 -3.93 3.25
CA PRO A 128 -2.99 -2.55 3.74
C PRO A 128 -2.15 -2.44 5.02
N LYS A 129 -2.16 -3.48 5.87
CA LYS A 129 -1.46 -3.51 7.16
C LYS A 129 -0.06 -4.15 7.08
N ALA A 130 0.51 -4.31 5.89
CA ALA A 130 1.90 -4.75 5.77
C ALA A 130 2.86 -3.71 6.37
N ARG A 131 3.91 -4.17 7.07
CA ARG A 131 4.89 -3.34 7.83
C ARG A 131 5.51 -2.18 7.03
N ASN A 132 5.57 -2.30 5.70
CA ASN A 132 6.19 -1.32 4.82
C ASN A 132 5.22 -0.24 4.29
N GLY A 133 4.05 -0.03 4.92
CA GLY A 133 3.04 0.91 4.43
C GLY A 133 2.15 0.30 3.34
N GLY A 134 1.76 -0.95 3.56
CA GLY A 134 0.91 -1.74 2.67
C GLY A 134 1.67 -2.43 1.53
N TYR A 135 1.11 -3.53 1.06
CA TYR A 135 1.67 -4.40 0.03
C TYR A 135 0.58 -4.83 -0.95
N THR A 136 0.93 -4.87 -2.24
CA THR A 136 0.14 -5.57 -3.26
C THR A 136 1.10 -6.45 -4.06
N GLY A 137 0.73 -7.70 -4.32
CA GLY A 137 1.54 -8.61 -5.11
C GLY A 137 0.95 -10.02 -5.24
N THR A 138 1.59 -10.87 -6.03
CA THR A 138 1.11 -12.21 -6.33
C THR A 138 1.62 -13.22 -5.30
N PHE A 139 0.76 -14.13 -4.86
CA PHE A 139 1.16 -15.27 -4.01
C PHE A 139 1.44 -16.54 -4.82
N ILE A 140 1.17 -16.54 -6.13
CA ILE A 140 1.56 -17.62 -7.01
C ILE A 140 3.07 -17.59 -7.19
N ASN A 141 3.75 -18.60 -6.64
CA ASN A 141 5.17 -18.79 -6.84
C ASN A 141 5.39 -19.44 -8.22
N LYS A 142 5.51 -18.62 -9.27
CA LYS A 142 6.03 -19.11 -10.54
C LYS A 142 7.54 -19.32 -10.35
N ARG A 143 7.93 -20.49 -9.81
CA ARG A 143 9.29 -21.00 -9.99
C ARG A 143 9.56 -20.97 -11.48
N ARG A 144 10.50 -20.13 -11.88
CA ARG A 144 11.07 -20.14 -13.22
C ARG A 144 12.22 -21.14 -13.24
#